data_AF-A0A081NVQ3-F1
#
_entry.id   AF-A0A081NVQ3-F1
#
_cell.length_a   1.000
_cell.length_b   1.000
_cell.length_c   1.000
_cell.angle_alpha   90.00
_cell.angle_beta   90.00
_cell.angle_gamma   90.00
#
_symmetry.space_group_name_H-M   'P 1'
#
loop_
_entity.id
_entity.type
_entity.pdbx_description
1 polymer ?
#
loop_
_entity_poly.entity_id
_entity_poly.type
_entity_poly.pdbx_seq_one_letter_code
_entity_poly.pdbx_strand_id
1 'polypeptide(L)'
;MLGYLPQEFGLYGNLSGYEYLDYVALMKGITNSRKRREEVVSLLEQVNMTDKAKKRMGSYSGGMKQRIGITQAMLGSPKLIIVDEPTAGPHKRKGRKEAT
;
A
#
# COMPACT_ATOMS: atom_id res chain seq x y z
N MET A 1 -2.52 -18.16 -1.18
CA MET A 1 -2.46 -17.20 -0.05
C MET A 1 -3.38 -16.03 -0.38
N LEU A 2 -4.25 -15.64 0.54
CA LEU A 2 -5.24 -14.56 0.37
C LEU A 2 -4.58 -13.20 0.75
N GLY A 3 -4.83 -12.14 -0.02
CA GLY A 3 -4.37 -10.78 0.29
C GLY A 3 -5.52 -9.93 0.84
N TYR A 4 -5.30 -9.17 1.92
CA TYR A 4 -6.29 -8.30 2.56
C TYR A 4 -5.75 -6.87 2.67
N LEU A 5 -6.57 -5.86 2.35
CA LEU A 5 -6.24 -4.44 2.43
C LEU A 5 -6.92 -3.82 3.66
N PRO A 6 -6.18 -3.39 4.70
CA PRO A 6 -6.77 -2.69 5.84
C PRO A 6 -7.28 -1.30 5.45
N GLN A 7 -8.48 -0.96 5.91
CA GLN A 7 -9.13 0.33 5.66
C GLN A 7 -8.44 1.49 6.40
N GLU A 8 -7.75 1.22 7.52
CA GLU A 8 -6.96 2.23 8.24
C GLU A 8 -5.51 1.77 8.49
N PHE A 9 -4.55 2.61 8.08
CA PHE A 9 -3.11 2.41 8.32
C PHE A 9 -2.64 2.88 9.70
N GLY A 10 -3.57 3.13 10.65
CA GLY A 10 -3.31 3.83 11.92
C GLY A 10 -2.17 3.23 12.75
N LEU A 11 -2.02 1.90 12.74
CA LEU A 11 -0.97 1.18 13.48
C LEU A 11 0.44 1.35 12.88
N TYR A 12 0.55 1.72 11.60
CA TYR A 12 1.83 1.75 10.86
C TYR A 12 2.19 3.15 10.34
N GLY A 13 1.50 4.20 10.78
CA GLY A 13 1.76 5.57 10.31
C GLY A 13 3.19 6.06 10.55
N ASN A 14 3.89 5.48 11.53
CA ASN A 14 5.28 5.79 11.85
C ASN A 14 6.31 5.06 10.98
N LEU A 15 5.93 3.96 10.33
CA LEU A 15 6.80 3.24 9.40
C LEU A 15 6.78 3.91 8.03
N SER A 16 7.89 3.76 7.31
CA SER A 16 7.91 4.04 5.88
C SER A 16 7.20 2.95 5.07
N GLY A 17 6.81 3.26 3.84
CA GLY A 17 6.20 2.26 2.95
C GLY A 17 7.11 1.05 2.72
N TYR A 18 8.42 1.27 2.63
CA TYR A 18 9.39 0.19 2.50
C TYR A 18 9.43 -0.70 3.76
N GLU A 19 9.58 -0.11 4.94
CA GLU A 19 9.66 -0.86 6.21
C GLU A 19 8.39 -1.67 6.46
N TYR A 20 7.23 -1.08 6.17
CA TYR A 20 5.95 -1.79 6.25
C TYR A 20 5.92 -3.01 5.33
N LEU A 21 6.27 -2.85 4.05
CA LEU A 21 6.25 -3.95 3.08
C LEU A 21 7.30 -5.02 3.36
N ASP A 22 8.51 -4.63 3.81
CA ASP A 22 9.55 -5.56 4.24
C ASP A 22 9.07 -6.39 5.44
N TYR A 23 8.43 -5.75 6.42
CA TYR A 23 7.85 -6.41 7.58
C TYR A 23 6.72 -7.38 7.20
N VAL A 24 5.81 -6.97 6.32
CA VAL A 24 4.74 -7.85 5.80
C VAL A 24 5.34 -9.03 5.04
N ALA A 25 6.37 -8.81 4.21
CA ALA A 25 7.01 -9.86 3.44
C ALA A 25 7.71 -10.89 4.36
N LEU A 26 8.32 -10.43 5.46
CA LEU A 26 8.83 -11.30 6.52
C LEU A 26 7.72 -12.16 7.14
N MET A 27 6.58 -11.55 7.51
CA MET A 27 5.45 -12.31 8.06
C MET A 27 4.88 -13.35 7.08
N LYS A 28 4.92 -13.05 5.78
CA LYS A 28 4.50 -13.98 4.73
C LYS A 28 5.51 -15.12 4.48
N GLY A 29 6.61 -15.17 5.23
CA GLY A 29 7.61 -16.25 5.15
C GLY A 29 8.72 -16.00 4.12
N ILE A 30 8.85 -14.78 3.60
CA ILE A 30 9.95 -14.40 2.70
C ILE A 30 11.19 -14.07 3.54
N THR A 31 11.79 -15.10 4.12
CA THR A 31 12.88 -14.97 5.12
C THR A 31 14.21 -14.57 4.50
N ASN A 32 14.50 -14.99 3.27
CA ASN A 32 15.70 -14.58 2.55
C ASN A 32 15.70 -13.07 2.31
N SER A 33 16.63 -12.36 2.97
CA SER A 33 16.70 -10.89 2.97
C SER A 33 16.91 -10.28 1.58
N ARG A 34 17.76 -10.90 0.76
CA ARG A 34 18.03 -10.45 -0.61
C ARG A 34 16.77 -10.56 -1.48
N LYS A 35 16.17 -11.76 -1.49
CA LYS A 35 14.94 -12.02 -2.26
C LYS A 35 13.81 -11.08 -1.84
N ARG A 36 13.62 -10.90 -0.53
CA ARG A 36 12.61 -10.00 0.02
C ARG A 36 12.81 -8.56 -0.45
N ARG A 37 14.05 -8.05 -0.36
CA ARG A 37 14.37 -6.70 -0.81
C ARG A 37 14.10 -6.54 -2.30
N GLU A 38 14.53 -7.49 -3.13
CA GLU A 38 14.31 -7.47 -4.58
C GLU A 38 12.81 -7.43 -4.91
N GLU A 39 12.00 -8.25 -4.24
CA GLU A 39 10.55 -8.31 -4.44
C GLU A 39 9.84 -7.02 -4.00
N VAL A 40 10.17 -6.50 -2.81
CA VAL A 40 9.59 -5.24 -2.30
C VAL A 40 9.94 -4.07 -3.22
N VAL A 41 11.19 -3.96 -3.66
CA VAL A 41 11.63 -2.89 -4.58
C VAL A 41 10.91 -3.00 -5.92
N SER A 42 10.83 -4.20 -6.51
CA SER A 42 10.15 -4.40 -7.79
C SER A 42 8.67 -4.03 -7.72
N LEU A 43 7.97 -4.39 -6.65
CA LEU A 43 6.56 -4.04 -6.50
C LEU A 43 6.35 -2.55 -6.25
N LEU A 44 7.25 -1.88 -5.52
CA LEU A 44 7.22 -0.43 -5.32
C LEU A 44 7.43 0.32 -6.66
N GLU A 45 8.27 -0.20 -7.55
CA GLU A 45 8.46 0.33 -8.89
C GLU A 45 7.18 0.19 -9.73
N GLN A 46 6.55 -1.00 -9.71
CA GLN A 46 5.30 -1.26 -10.45
C GLN A 46 4.16 -0.30 -10.07
N VAL A 47 4.10 0.13 -8.81
CA VAL A 47 3.08 1.09 -8.34
C VAL A 47 3.56 2.54 -8.31
N ASN A 48 4.73 2.87 -8.88
CA ASN A 48 5.32 4.21 -8.88
C ASN A 48 5.49 4.83 -7.47
N MET A 49 5.96 4.03 -6.51
CA MET A 49 6.17 4.44 -5.12
C MET A 49 7.64 4.46 -4.68
N THR A 50 8.59 4.09 -5.54
CA THR A 50 10.03 4.00 -5.22
C THR A 50 10.58 5.27 -4.56
N ASP A 51 10.34 6.44 -5.14
CA ASP A 51 10.83 7.74 -4.62
C ASP A 51 10.21 8.13 -3.28
N LYS A 52 9.06 7.56 -2.96
CA LYS A 52 8.31 7.84 -1.73
C LYS A 52 8.46 6.74 -0.69
N ALA A 53 9.08 5.61 -1.04
CA ALA A 53 9.13 4.41 -0.21
C ALA A 53 9.74 4.63 1.18
N LYS A 54 10.68 5.58 1.30
CA LYS A 54 11.33 5.94 2.57
C LYS A 54 10.56 6.98 3.39
N LYS A 55 9.49 7.58 2.85
CA LYS A 55 8.65 8.53 3.59
C LYS A 55 7.71 7.77 4.52
N ARG A 56 7.41 8.35 5.67
CA ARG A 56 6.44 7.80 6.64
C ARG A 56 5.05 7.69 6.02
N MET A 57 4.39 6.57 6.20
CA MET A 57 3.04 6.32 5.68
C MET A 57 1.98 7.27 6.26
N GLY A 58 2.22 7.85 7.45
CA GLY A 58 1.38 8.92 7.99
C GLY A 58 1.24 10.14 7.06
N SER A 59 2.26 10.42 6.24
CA SER A 59 2.27 11.51 5.26
C SER A 59 1.69 11.15 3.89
N TYR A 60 1.25 9.90 3.69
CA TYR A 60 0.77 9.44 2.39
C TYR A 60 -0.64 9.96 2.13
N SER A 61 -0.89 10.39 0.89
CA SER A 61 -2.25 10.64 0.43
C SER A 61 -3.07 9.36 0.40
N GLY A 62 -4.40 9.47 0.30
CA GLY A 62 -5.28 8.30 0.17
C GLY A 62 -4.86 7.37 -0.97
N GLY A 63 -4.55 7.91 -2.15
CA GLY A 63 -4.07 7.12 -3.29
C GLY A 63 -2.69 6.49 -3.06
N MET A 64 -1.80 7.12 -2.29
CA MET A 64 -0.51 6.51 -1.91
C MET A 64 -0.70 5.35 -0.93
N LYS A 65 -1.61 5.50 0.05
CA LYS A 65 -1.98 4.42 0.98
C LYS A 65 -2.61 3.24 0.22
N GLN A 66 -3.48 3.54 -0.73
CA GLN A 66 -4.08 2.54 -1.61
C GLN A 66 -3.03 1.78 -2.43
N ARG A 67 -2.05 2.48 -3.02
CA ARG A 67 -0.94 1.85 -3.75
C ARG A 67 -0.12 0.91 -2.87
N ILE A 68 0.23 1.32 -1.64
CA ILE A 68 0.88 0.42 -0.67
C ILE A 68 0.01 -0.79 -0.37
N GLY A 69 -1.30 -0.58 -0.23
CA GLY A 69 -2.27 -1.65 -0.05
C GLY A 69 -2.27 -2.69 -1.16
N ILE A 70 -2.24 -2.23 -2.41
CA ILE A 70 -2.11 -3.09 -3.59
C ILE A 70 -0.78 -3.85 -3.55
N THR A 71 0.34 -3.15 -3.29
CA THR A 71 1.65 -3.79 -3.16
C THR A 71 1.67 -4.88 -2.08
N GLN A 72 1.06 -4.61 -0.92
CA GLN A 72 0.94 -5.58 0.17
C GLN A 72 0.14 -6.83 -0.24
N ALA A 73 -0.94 -6.64 -1.01
CA ALA A 73 -1.71 -7.75 -1.54
C ALA A 73 -0.87 -8.60 -2.51
N MET A 74 -0.04 -7.97 -3.35
CA MET A 74 0.83 -8.62 -4.34
C MET A 74 2.04 -9.35 -3.75
N LEU A 75 2.48 -9.03 -2.54
CA LEU A 75 3.61 -9.71 -1.88
C LEU A 75 3.40 -11.23 -1.79
N GLY A 76 4.42 -12.00 -2.16
CA GLY A 76 4.41 -13.46 -2.15
C GLY A 76 3.74 -14.08 -3.38
N SER A 77 3.58 -13.32 -4.47
CA SER A 77 3.01 -13.76 -5.75
C SER A 77 1.71 -14.56 -5.60
N PRO A 78 0.63 -13.94 -5.07
CA PRO A 78 -0.64 -14.62 -4.91
C PRO A 78 -1.23 -15.02 -6.27
N LYS A 79 -1.91 -16.16 -6.31
CA LYS A 79 -2.59 -16.65 -7.53
C LYS A 79 -3.87 -15.87 -7.88
N LEU A 80 -4.44 -15.16 -6.90
CA LEU A 80 -5.66 -14.37 -7.04
C LEU A 80 -5.65 -13.24 -6.01
N ILE A 81 -5.95 -12.03 -6.46
CA ILE A 81 -6.20 -10.87 -5.60
C ILE A 81 -7.62 -10.39 -5.92
N ILE A 82 -8.46 -10.30 -4.90
CA ILE A 82 -9.77 -9.68 -5.00
C ILE A 82 -9.65 -8.31 -4.34
N VAL A 83 -9.97 -7.26 -5.09
CA VAL A 83 -10.01 -5.89 -4.60
C VAL A 83 -11.43 -5.39 -4.83
N ASP A 84 -12.15 -5.14 -3.75
CA ASP A 84 -13.44 -4.48 -3.84
C ASP A 84 -13.21 -2.96 -3.87
N GLU A 85 -13.85 -2.28 -4.83
CA GLU A 85 -13.68 -0.85 -5.16
C GLU A 85 -12.23 -0.30 -5.15
N PRO A 86 -11.40 -0.54 -6.18
CA PRO A 86 -10.05 0.02 -6.29
C PRO A 86 -10.05 1.52 -6.66
N THR A 87 -11.16 2.23 -6.53
CA THR A 87 -11.28 3.67 -6.84
C THR A 87 -11.99 4.44 -5.74
N ALA A 88 -11.55 4.28 -4.49
CA ALA A 88 -11.83 5.29 -3.47
C ALA A 88 -10.92 6.52 -3.67
N GLY A 89 -11.03 7.18 -4.83
CA GLY A 89 -10.81 8.62 -4.83
C GLY A 89 -11.80 9.20 -3.81
N PRO A 90 -11.38 10.05 -2.86
CA PRO A 90 -12.33 10.61 -1.90
C PRO A 90 -13.41 11.31 -2.72
N HIS A 91 -14.62 10.76 -2.73
CA HIS A 91 -15.78 11.40 -3.33
C HIS A 91 -16.09 12.59 -2.43
N LYS A 92 -15.35 13.69 -2.61
CA LYS A 92 -15.72 14.96 -2.03
C LYS A 92 -17.04 15.33 -2.67
N ARG A 93 -18.15 15.08 -1.96
CA ARG A 93 -19.40 15.79 -2.22
C ARG A 93 -19.06 17.28 -2.22
N LYS A 94 -18.97 17.89 -3.40
CA LYS A 94 -18.95 19.34 -3.54
C LYS A 94 -20.25 19.83 -2.90
N GLY A 95 -20.14 20.54 -1.79
CA GLY A 95 -21.27 21.28 -1.24
C GLY A 95 -21.86 22.14 -2.36
N ARG A 96 -23.17 22.00 -2.54
CA ARG A 96 -23.97 22.89 -3.38
C ARG A 96 -23.70 24.31 -2.85
N LYS A 97 -23.06 25.17 -3.66
CA LYS A 97 -23.15 26.60 -3.41
C LYS A 97 -24.56 27.00 -3.84
N GLU A 98 -25.44 27.17 -2.87
CA GLU A 98 -26.64 27.96 -3.07
C GLU A 98 -26.17 29.41 -3.19
N ALA A 99 -26.29 29.95 -4.40
CA ALA A 99 -26.18 31.38 -4.64
C ALA A 99 -27.46 32.02 -4.07
N THR A 100 -27.27 32.97 -3.15
CA THR A 100 -28.25 34.02 -2.87
C THR A 100 -28.10 35.10 -3.94
#